data_AF-A0A0A2LZA8-F1
#
_entry.id   AF-A0A0A2LZA8-F1
#
_cell.length_a   1.000
_cell.length_b   1.000
_cell.length_c   1.000
_cell.angle_alpha   90.00
_cell.angle_beta   90.00
_cell.angle_gamma   90.00
#
_symmetry.space_group_name_H-M   'P 1'
#
loop_
_entity.id
_entity.type
_entity.pdbx_description
1 polymer ?
#
loop_
_entity_poly.entity_id
_entity_poly.type
_entity_poly.pdbx_seq_one_letter_code
_entity_poly.pdbx_strand_id
1 'polypeptide(L)'
;MKLNLKTAYNMKNIVLSVLMFALFSCKAQIIPNKHANVEIPQGAYIKDTENFLDNFVGTWKYQNGNQEFTIEFKKVLHYDYGNFYEDILIGEYRYI
;
A
#
# COMPACT_ATOMS: atom_id res chain seq x y z
N MET A 1 18.23 -17.21 -52.23
CA MET A 1 17.68 -17.53 -50.89
C MET A 1 16.42 -16.70 -50.66
N LYS A 2 15.22 -17.23 -50.91
CA LYS A 2 13.96 -16.50 -50.69
C LYS A 2 13.56 -16.68 -49.23
N LEU A 3 13.65 -15.63 -48.42
CA LEU A 3 13.04 -15.63 -47.09
C LEU A 3 11.52 -15.74 -47.24
N ASN A 4 10.93 -16.72 -46.56
CA ASN A 4 9.53 -17.07 -46.66
C ASN A 4 8.69 -16.00 -45.93
N LEU A 5 7.94 -15.19 -46.69
CA LEU A 5 7.14 -14.06 -46.18
C LEU A 5 6.10 -14.46 -45.12
N LYS A 6 5.70 -15.74 -45.09
CA LYS A 6 4.74 -16.29 -44.10
C LYS A 6 5.31 -16.30 -42.68
N THR A 7 6.63 -16.43 -42.53
CA THR A 7 7.31 -16.43 -41.23
C THR A 7 7.40 -15.02 -40.63
N ALA A 8 7.55 -14.00 -41.47
CA ALA A 8 7.58 -12.60 -41.06
C ALA A 8 6.20 -12.08 -40.59
N TYR A 9 5.10 -12.56 -41.20
CA TYR A 9 3.73 -12.23 -40.77
C TYR A 9 3.44 -12.74 -39.35
N ASN A 10 3.89 -13.96 -39.02
CA ASN A 10 3.71 -14.55 -37.70
C ASN A 10 4.57 -13.86 -36.61
N MET A 11 5.76 -13.36 -36.94
CA MET A 11 6.60 -12.62 -35.99
C MET A 11 5.98 -11.28 -35.54
N LYS A 12 5.30 -10.55 -36.45
CA LYS A 12 4.61 -9.30 -36.11
C LYS A 12 3.51 -9.50 -35.06
N ASN A 13 2.75 -10.58 -35.17
CA ASN A 13 1.69 -10.92 -34.22
C ASN A 13 2.26 -11.33 -32.85
N ILE A 14 3.40 -12.04 -32.83
CA ILE A 14 4.08 -12.39 -31.57
C ILE A 14 4.60 -11.13 -30.86
N VAL A 15 5.23 -10.21 -31.59
CA VAL A 15 5.73 -8.94 -31.02
C VAL A 15 4.58 -8.10 -30.47
N LEU A 16 3.45 -8.03 -31.17
CA LEU A 16 2.27 -7.30 -30.72
C LEU A 16 1.67 -7.92 -29.44
N SER A 17 1.60 -9.24 -29.37
CA SER A 17 1.14 -9.96 -28.18
C SER A 17 2.04 -9.68 -26.97
N VAL A 18 3.37 -9.74 -27.14
CA VAL A 18 4.35 -9.44 -26.07
C VAL A 18 4.19 -7.99 -25.58
N LEU A 19 3.96 -7.04 -26.49
CA LEU A 19 3.74 -5.64 -26.14
C LEU A 19 2.44 -5.43 -25.35
N MET A 20 1.36 -6.15 -25.68
CA MET A 20 0.11 -6.11 -24.90
C MET A 20 0.29 -6.69 -23.49
N PHE A 21 1.04 -7.78 -23.34
CA PHE A 21 1.30 -8.37 -22.01
C PHE A 21 2.11 -7.44 -21.09
N ALA A 22 3.00 -6.60 -21.65
CA ALA A 22 3.79 -5.65 -20.87
C ALA A 22 2.94 -4.55 -20.19
N LEU A 23 1.78 -4.20 -20.77
CA LEU A 23 0.88 -3.16 -20.23
C LEU A 23 0.15 -3.59 -18.96
N PHE A 24 -0.01 -4.90 -18.72
CA PHE A 24 -0.66 -5.42 -17.51
C PHE A 24 0.27 -5.44 -16.29
N SER A 25 1.55 -5.09 -16.44
CA SER A 25 2.54 -5.15 -15.36
C SER A 25 2.61 -3.86 -14.50
N CYS A 26 1.60 -3.00 -14.56
CA CYS A 26 1.54 -1.81 -13.70
C CYS A 26 1.31 -2.23 -12.23
N LYS A 27 2.41 -2.41 -11.48
CA LYS A 27 2.38 -2.72 -10.05
C LYS A 27 2.53 -1.41 -9.26
N ALA A 28 1.58 -1.11 -8.38
CA ALA A 28 1.76 -0.08 -7.37
C ALA A 28 2.92 -0.46 -6.45
N GLN A 29 3.79 0.50 -6.12
CA GLN A 29 4.95 0.26 -5.27
C GLN A 29 4.51 0.15 -3.81
N ILE A 30 4.80 -1.00 -3.18
CA ILE A 30 4.60 -1.21 -1.74
C ILE A 30 5.87 -0.79 -1.01
N ILE A 31 5.74 0.13 -0.06
CA ILE A 31 6.85 0.65 0.76
C ILE A 31 6.60 0.21 2.21
N PRO A 32 7.56 -0.45 2.89
CA PRO A 32 7.42 -0.76 4.31
C PRO A 32 7.28 0.52 5.17
N ASN A 33 6.36 0.51 6.14
CA ASN A 33 6.13 1.62 7.08
C ASN A 33 7.26 1.75 8.14
N LYS A 34 8.50 1.95 7.68
CA LYS A 34 9.70 2.13 8.52
C LYS A 34 10.67 3.21 8.01
N HIS A 35 10.38 3.82 6.87
CA HIS A 35 11.32 4.71 6.20
C HIS A 35 10.89 6.17 6.33
N ALA A 36 11.28 6.81 7.42
CA ALA A 36 10.93 8.21 7.72
C ALA A 36 11.48 9.27 6.74
N ASN A 37 12.25 8.89 5.71
CA ASN A 37 12.95 9.81 4.81
C ASN A 37 12.95 9.38 3.34
N VAL A 38 11.96 8.58 2.90
CA VAL A 38 11.84 8.17 1.50
C VAL A 38 10.83 9.06 0.80
N GLU A 39 11.20 9.60 -0.35
CA GLU A 39 10.26 10.28 -1.24
C GLU A 39 9.17 9.29 -1.65
N ILE A 40 7.91 9.58 -1.32
CA ILE A 40 6.77 8.69 -1.56
C ILE A 40 6.29 8.92 -3.00
N PRO A 41 6.43 7.94 -3.91
CA PRO A 41 5.94 8.07 -5.28
C PRO A 41 4.42 8.23 -5.32
N GLN A 42 3.92 8.91 -6.36
CA GLN A 42 2.48 9.01 -6.59
C GLN A 42 1.86 7.61 -6.79
N GLY A 43 0.76 7.34 -6.09
CA GLY A 43 0.05 6.06 -6.08
C GLY A 43 0.74 4.96 -5.29
N ALA A 44 1.80 5.26 -4.54
CA ALA A 44 2.46 4.29 -3.68
C ALA A 44 1.55 3.86 -2.52
N TYR A 45 1.84 2.69 -1.96
CA TYR A 45 1.17 2.17 -0.78
C TYR A 45 2.19 1.89 0.32
N ILE A 46 2.15 2.69 1.38
CA ILE A 46 2.96 2.53 2.59
C ILE A 46 2.26 1.51 3.48
N LYS A 47 2.77 0.29 3.50
CA LYS A 47 2.13 -0.84 4.16
C LYS A 47 2.83 -1.17 5.47
N ASP A 48 2.07 -1.48 6.52
CA ASP A 48 2.60 -2.05 7.75
C ASP A 48 2.90 -3.54 7.54
N THR A 49 4.01 -3.82 6.85
CA THR A 49 4.39 -5.17 6.44
C THR A 49 4.76 -6.09 7.60
N GLU A 50 5.10 -5.52 8.75
CA GLU A 50 5.52 -6.25 9.94
C GLU A 50 4.45 -6.29 11.04
N ASN A 51 3.24 -5.82 10.75
CA ASN A 51 2.13 -5.76 11.71
C ASN A 51 2.52 -5.01 13.00
N PHE A 52 3.40 -4.01 12.90
CA PHE A 52 3.84 -3.25 14.06
C PHE A 52 2.67 -2.49 14.70
N LEU A 53 1.72 -2.01 13.89
CA LEU A 53 0.54 -1.28 14.38
C LEU A 53 -0.40 -2.16 15.20
N ASP A 54 -0.40 -3.48 14.96
CA ASP A 54 -1.27 -4.43 15.66
C ASP A 54 -0.97 -4.48 17.16
N ASN A 55 0.25 -4.12 17.57
CA ASN A 55 0.64 -4.04 18.98
C ASN A 55 -0.11 -2.96 19.77
N PHE A 56 -0.75 -2.01 19.08
CA PHE A 56 -1.43 -0.86 19.70
C PHE A 56 -2.95 -0.93 19.59
N VAL A 57 -3.49 -1.81 18.74
CA VAL A 57 -4.94 -1.93 18.52
C VAL A 57 -5.64 -2.36 19.81
N GLY A 58 -6.71 -1.67 20.16
CA GLY A 58 -7.51 -1.95 21.35
C GLY A 58 -7.76 -0.73 22.21
N THR A 59 -8.39 -0.96 23.36
CA THR A 59 -8.75 0.09 24.32
C THR A 59 -7.71 0.17 25.43
N TRP A 60 -7.13 1.35 25.59
CA TRP A 60 -6.19 1.69 26.64
C TRP A 60 -6.86 2.61 27.64
N LYS A 61 -6.72 2.30 28.93
CA LYS A 61 -7.29 3.09 30.02
C LYS A 61 -6.20 3.50 30.99
N TYR A 62 -6.15 4.78 31.29
CA TYR A 62 -5.39 5.37 32.39
C TYR A 62 -6.36 5.92 33.43
N GLN A 63 -6.05 5.72 34.71
CA GLN A 63 -6.88 6.18 35.81
C GLN A 63 -6.02 6.75 36.94
N ASN A 64 -6.39 7.93 37.43
CA ASN A 64 -5.77 8.58 38.58
C ASN A 64 -6.85 9.19 39.49
N GLY A 65 -7.18 8.51 40.59
CA GLY A 65 -8.29 8.90 41.45
C GLY A 65 -9.62 8.89 40.68
N ASN A 66 -10.26 10.07 40.61
CA ASN A 66 -11.53 10.28 39.90
C ASN A 66 -11.34 10.65 38.42
N GLN A 67 -10.11 10.84 37.96
CA GLN A 67 -9.80 11.14 36.56
C GLN A 67 -9.62 9.84 35.77
N GLU A 68 -10.27 9.72 34.63
CA GLU A 68 -10.15 8.60 33.70
C GLU A 68 -9.83 9.12 32.29
N PHE A 69 -8.79 8.57 31.68
CA PHE A 69 -8.51 8.72 30.26
C PHE A 69 -8.65 7.37 29.57
N THR A 70 -9.50 7.29 28.57
CA THR A 70 -9.66 6.10 27.72
C THR A 70 -9.35 6.47 26.29
N ILE A 71 -8.56 5.65 25.58
CA ILE A 71 -8.33 5.77 24.15
C ILE A 71 -8.54 4.41 23.47
N GLU A 72 -9.28 4.38 22.38
CA GLU A 72 -9.47 3.19 21.56
C GLU A 72 -8.74 3.38 20.23
N PHE A 73 -7.74 2.53 19.98
CA PHE A 73 -7.00 2.51 18.72
C PHE A 73 -7.56 1.45 17.77
N LYS A 74 -7.76 1.86 16.51
CA LYS A 74 -8.13 0.99 15.39
C LYS A 74 -7.10 1.12 14.28
N LYS A 75 -6.71 -0.01 13.69
CA LYS A 75 -5.89 -0.03 12.48
C LYS A 75 -6.80 0.18 11.26
N VAL A 76 -6.42 1.13 10.41
CA VAL A 76 -7.09 1.39 9.13
C VAL A 76 -6.10 1.01 8.04
N LEU A 77 -6.51 0.08 7.18
CA LEU A 77 -5.71 -0.33 6.04
C LEU A 77 -5.96 0.61 4.88
N HIS A 78 -4.91 0.91 4.12
CA HIS A 78 -5.03 1.62 2.84
C HIS A 78 -5.78 2.97 2.94
N TYR A 79 -5.48 3.75 3.97
CA TYR A 79 -6.00 5.11 4.13
C TYR A 79 -5.50 6.00 3.00
N ASP A 80 -6.40 6.78 2.40
CA ASP A 80 -6.13 7.60 1.22
C ASP A 80 -5.72 9.03 1.63
N TYR A 81 -4.50 9.43 1.26
CA TYR A 81 -4.00 10.81 1.41
C TYR A 81 -4.14 11.64 0.12
N GLY A 82 -4.72 11.07 -0.94
CA GLY A 82 -4.95 11.66 -2.25
C GLY A 82 -3.85 11.37 -3.26
N ASN A 83 -2.58 11.36 -2.83
CA ASN A 83 -1.42 11.05 -3.68
C ASN A 83 -0.77 9.71 -3.36
N PHE A 84 -1.03 9.11 -2.20
CA PHE A 84 -0.57 7.79 -1.80
C PHE A 84 -1.53 7.19 -0.77
N TYR A 85 -1.33 5.90 -0.47
CA TYR A 85 -2.10 5.16 0.52
C TYR A 85 -1.20 4.72 1.67
N GLU A 86 -1.74 4.58 2.88
CA GLU A 86 -0.98 4.12 4.04
C GLU A 86 -1.81 3.25 5.00
N ASP A 87 -1.19 2.25 5.62
CA ASP A 87 -1.73 1.61 6.82
C ASP A 87 -1.47 2.49 8.04
N ILE A 88 -2.53 2.98 8.69
CA ILE A 88 -2.45 3.91 9.81
C ILE A 88 -3.14 3.38 11.06
N LEU A 89 -2.84 4.01 12.20
CA LEU A 89 -3.55 3.83 13.46
C LEU A 89 -4.36 5.10 13.76
N ILE A 90 -5.66 4.97 13.93
CA ILE A 90 -6.55 6.05 14.37
C ILE A 90 -6.99 5.81 15.81
N GLY A 91 -7.14 6.88 16.58
CA GLY A 91 -7.52 6.81 17.99
C GLY A 91 -8.68 7.74 18.32
N GLU A 92 -9.70 7.22 18.98
CA GLU A 92 -10.75 8.02 19.61
C GLU A 92 -10.53 8.02 21.12
N TYR A 93 -10.62 9.19 21.76
CA TYR A 93 -10.35 9.32 23.18
C TYR A 93 -11.53 9.92 23.95
N ARG A 94 -11.59 9.59 25.24
CA ARG A 94 -12.52 10.11 26.21
C ARG A 94 -11.78 10.43 27.50
N TYR A 95 -12.04 11.61 28.03
CA TYR A 95 -11.51 12.06 29.32
C TYR A 95 -12.68 12.44 30.23
N ILE A 96 -12.70 11.90 31.45
CA ILE A 96 -13.74 12.12 32.47
C ILE A 96 -13.06 12.49 33.79
#